data_AF-A0A6P8KXP4-F1
#
_entry.id   AF-A0A6P8KXP4-F1
#
_cell.length_a   1.000
_cell.length_b   1.000
_cell.length_c   1.000
_cell.angle_alpha   90.00
_cell.angle_beta   90.00
_cell.angle_gamma   90.00
#
_symmetry.space_group_name_H-M   'P 1'
#
loop_
_entity.id
_entity.type
_entity.pdbx_description
1 polymer ?
#
loop_
_entity_poly.entity_id
_entity_poly.type
_entity_poly.pdbx_seq_one_letter_code
_entity_poly.pdbx_strand_id
1 'polypeptide(L)' 'MRYLLFIGFFLFALLTLSVGQEFCHCNLILQPLCASDSKTYNNYCEFKCEVRSGNPIKVVTWKKCQ' A
#
# COMPACT_ATOMS: atom_id res chain seq x y z
N MET A 1 26.63 -12.60 29.77
CA MET A 1 26.86 -11.98 28.45
C MET A 1 26.13 -12.68 27.30
N ARG A 2 26.18 -14.01 27.17
CA ARG A 2 25.53 -14.75 26.07
C ARG A 2 24.00 -14.58 26.01
N TYR A 3 23.32 -14.52 27.15
CA TYR A 3 21.85 -14.31 27.23
C TYR A 3 21.39 -12.93 26.78
N LEU A 4 22.21 -11.89 26.95
CA LEU A 4 21.85 -10.52 26.54
C LEU A 4 21.77 -10.39 25.02
N LEU A 5 22.62 -11.13 24.29
CA LEU A 5 22.57 -11.21 22.83
C LEU A 5 21.29 -11.93 22.35
N PHE A 6 20.88 -12.99 23.04
CA PHE A 6 19.62 -13.69 22.75
C PHE A 6 18.38 -12.85 23.04
N ILE A 7 18.36 -12.10 24.16
CA ILE A 7 17.28 -11.18 24.50
C ILE A 7 17.17 -10.07 23.45
N GLY A 8 18.29 -9.48 23.03
CA GLY A 8 18.32 -8.45 21.99
C GLY A 8 17.79 -8.94 20.64
N PHE A 9 18.18 -10.15 20.23
CA PHE A 9 17.69 -10.76 18.99
C PHE A 9 16.17 -11.02 19.02
N PHE A 10 15.65 -11.50 20.16
CA PHE A 10 14.23 -11.78 20.33
C PHE A 10 13.39 -10.49 20.29
N LEU A 11 13.87 -9.42 20.93
CA LEU A 11 13.23 -8.10 20.89
C LEU A 11 13.24 -7.51 19.47
N PHE A 12 14.33 -7.65 18.73
CA PHE A 12 14.43 -7.18 17.35
C PHE A 12 13.47 -7.94 16.42
N ALA A 13 13.37 -9.27 16.58
CA ALA A 13 12.43 -10.09 15.83
C ALA A 13 10.97 -9.67 16.09
N LEU A 14 10.60 -9.41 17.35
CA LEU A 14 9.26 -8.91 17.73
C LEU A 14 8.94 -7.55 17.09
N LEU A 15 9.93 -6.65 16.97
CA LEU A 15 9.74 -5.35 16.30
C LEU A 15 9.53 -5.50 14.78
N THR A 16 10.14 -6.51 14.15
CA THR A 16 9.94 -6.75 12.70
C THR A 16 8.57 -7.38 12.37
N LEU A 17 7.92 -8.03 13.33
CA LEU A 17 6.62 -8.69 13.13
C LEU A 17 5.44 -7.70 13.07
N SER A 18 5.61 -6.46 13.51
CA SER A 18 4.53 -5.47 13.53
C SER A 18 4.38 -4.67 12.22
N VAL A 19 5.02 -5.09 11.12
CA VAL A 19 4.83 -4.45 9.82
C VAL A 19 3.44 -4.81 9.30
N GLY A 20 2.45 -3.96 9.61
CA GLY A 20 1.08 -4.10 9.16
C GLY A 20 1.00 -3.99 7.64
N GLN A 21 0.79 -5.11 6.96
CA GLN A 21 0.39 -5.13 5.56
C GLN A 21 -1.11 -4.80 5.50
N GLU A 22 -1.46 -3.62 4.98
CA GLU A 22 -2.86 -3.31 4.69
C GLU A 22 -3.35 -4.20 3.55
N PHE A 23 -4.20 -5.17 3.88
CA PHE A 23 -4.86 -6.02 2.89
C PHE A 23 -6.04 -5.25 2.27
N CYS A 24 -5.88 -4.77 1.04
CA CYS A 24 -7.01 -4.26 0.27
C CYS A 24 -7.78 -5.39 -0.41
N HIS A 25 -9.07 -5.44 -0.13
CA HIS A 25 -10.01 -6.26 -0.89
C HIS A 25 -10.74 -5.37 -1.90
N CYS A 26 -10.43 -5.56 -3.18
CA CYS A 26 -11.12 -4.89 -4.28
C CYS A 26 -11.82 -5.92 -5.17
N ASN A 27 -12.96 -5.52 -5.74
CA ASN A 27 -13.64 -6.33 -6.74
C ASN A 27 -12.87 -6.27 -8.07
N LEU A 28 -13.15 -7.22 -8.96
CA LEU A 28 -12.56 -7.28 -10.30
C LEU A 28 -13.33 -6.45 -11.34
N ILE A 29 -14.08 -5.44 -10.90
CA ILE A 29 -14.84 -4.59 -11.82
C ILE A 29 -13.83 -3.67 -12.54
N LEU A 30 -13.86 -3.70 -13.87
CA LEU A 30 -12.98 -2.88 -14.70
C LEU A 30 -13.63 -1.53 -15.00
N GLN A 31 -13.27 -0.52 -14.22
CA GLN A 31 -13.70 0.88 -14.36
C GLN A 31 -12.46 1.77 -14.31
N PRO A 32 -11.68 1.82 -15.41
CA PRO A 32 -10.36 2.40 -15.36
C PRO A 32 -10.41 3.91 -15.11
N LEU A 33 -9.45 4.41 -14.32
CA LEU A 33 -9.27 5.83 -14.07
C LEU A 33 -7.81 6.22 -14.21
N CYS A 34 -7.55 7.48 -14.55
CA CYS A 34 -6.23 8.07 -14.64
C CYS A 34 -6.02 8.98 -13.43
N ALA A 35 -4.88 8.79 -12.77
CA ALA A 35 -4.49 9.54 -11.58
C ALA A 35 -3.41 10.59 -11.89
N SER A 36 -3.13 11.47 -10.93
CA SER A 36 -2.19 12.59 -11.08
C SER A 36 -0.72 12.16 -11.17
N ASP A 37 -0.43 10.90 -10.88
CA ASP A 37 0.87 10.26 -11.07
C ASP A 37 1.00 9.60 -12.47
N SER A 38 0.06 9.88 -13.37
CA SER A 38 -0.02 9.33 -14.73
C SER A 38 -0.20 7.81 -14.77
N LYS A 39 -0.60 7.18 -13.66
CA LYS A 39 -0.98 5.77 -13.65
C LYS A 39 -2.46 5.58 -13.94
N THR A 40 -2.75 4.51 -14.67
CA THR A 40 -4.10 4.00 -14.84
C THR A 40 -4.38 2.94 -13.79
N TYR A 41 -5.43 3.11 -13.02
CA TYR A 41 -5.93 2.13 -12.05
C TYR A 41 -7.09 1.36 -12.66
N ASN A 42 -7.23 0.06 -12.36
CA ASN A 42 -8.31 -0.75 -12.93
C ASN A 42 -9.69 -0.34 -12.39
N ASN A 43 -9.73 0.19 -11.17
CA ASN A 43 -10.91 0.77 -10.55
C ASN A 43 -10.55 1.73 -9.41
N TYR A 44 -11.58 2.40 -8.89
CA TYR A 44 -11.44 3.34 -7.78
C TYR A 44 -11.02 2.69 -6.46
N CYS A 45 -11.33 1.41 -6.25
CA CYS A 45 -10.91 0.70 -5.05
C CYS A 45 -9.39 0.50 -5.07
N GLU A 46 -8.84 0.01 -6.18
CA GLU A 46 -7.39 -0.17 -6.36
C GLU A 46 -6.64 1.16 -6.27
N PHE A 47 -7.19 2.23 -6.84
CA PHE A 47 -6.65 3.58 -6.66
C PHE A 47 -6.51 3.94 -5.18
N LYS A 48 -7.59 3.83 -4.40
CA LYS A 48 -7.55 4.13 -2.97
C LYS A 48 -6.62 3.21 -2.18
N CYS A 49 -6.43 1.98 -2.66
CA CYS A 49 -5.53 1.04 -2.03
C CYS A 49 -4.06 1.43 -2.16
N GLU A 50 -3.65 1.88 -3.34
CA GLU A 50 -2.25 2.23 -3.58
C GLU A 50 -1.90 3.63 -3.05
N VAL A 51 -2.90 4.52 -2.93
CA VAL A 51 -2.72 5.88 -2.42
C VAL A 51 -2.31 5.83 -0.95
N ARG A 52 -1.01 5.99 -0.69
CA ARG A 52 -0.45 6.14 0.66
C ARG A 52 -0.65 7.57 1.15
N SER A 53 -0.95 7.74 2.43
CA SER A 53 -1.16 9.05 3.08
C SER A 53 -0.01 10.06 2.90
N GLY A 54 1.19 9.62 2.49
CA GLY A 54 2.35 10.50 2.27
C GLY A 54 2.38 11.25 0.93
N ASN A 55 1.63 10.83 -0.08
CA ASN A 55 1.59 11.49 -1.40
C ASN A 55 0.14 11.69 -1.86
N PRO A 56 -0.35 12.94 -1.98
CA PRO A 56 -1.73 13.21 -2.36
C PRO A 56 -1.93 13.01 -3.87
N ILE A 57 -2.08 11.76 -4.30
CA ILE A 57 -2.46 11.40 -5.67
C ILE A 57 -3.97 11.64 -5.81
N LYS A 58 -4.38 12.29 -6.90
CA LYS A 58 -5.79 12.62 -7.19
C LYS A 58 -6.24 11.95 -8.49
N VAL A 59 -7.53 11.65 -8.59
CA VAL A 59 -8.15 11.23 -9.86
C VAL A 59 -8.19 12.43 -10.80
N VAL A 60 -7.65 12.27 -12.01
CA VAL A 60 -7.67 13.26 -13.09
C VAL A 60 -8.83 12.99 -14.03
N THR A 61 -9.00 11.73 -14.45
CA THR A 61 -10.09 11.33 -15.35
C THR A 61 -10.63 9.94 -15.00
N TRP A 62 -11.90 9.68 -15.31
CA TRP A 62 -12.55 8.36 -15.16
C TRP A 62 -12.40 7.50 -16.43
N LYS A 63 -11.20 7.52 -17.03
CA LYS A 63 -10.76 6.72 -18.16
C LYS A 63 -9.28 6.38 -17.99
N LYS A 64 -8.75 5.50 -18.83
CA LYS A 64 -7.30 5.24 -18.89
C LYS A 64 -6.52 6.54 -19.20
N CYS A 65 -5.28 6.63 -18.73
CA CYS A 65 -4.38 7.69 -19.16
C CYS A 65 -4.13 7.57 -20.68
N GLN A 66 -3.94 8.72 -21.31
CA GLN A 66 -3.80 8.86 -22.75
C GLN A 66 -2.45 8.33 -23.25
#